data_AF-A0A9W6TT25-F1
#
_entry.id   AF-A0A9W6TT25-F1
#
_cell.length_a   1.000
_cell.length_b   1.000
_cell.length_c   1.000
_cell.angle_alpha   90.00
_cell.angle_beta   90.00
_cell.angle_gamma   90.00
#
_symmetry.space_group_name_H-M   'P 1'
#
loop_
_entity.id
_entity.type
_entity.pdbx_description
1 polymer ?
#
loop_
_entity_poly.entity_id
_entity_poly.type
_entity_poly.pdbx_seq_one_letter_code
_entity_poly.pdbx_strand_id
1 'polypeptide(L)'
;MLASGVTYGVMAATLIAVAAYAIVVSRRMEVNSVKNFVSAKNSTTTLRLAWCFFSAGIGAGTLFSYPQIGVDAGSWGVIGYTLSGVVGMMVLALVGPYTRSALGENVTMTDVVSHRFGYIMQVYVGFISMFYQFICLASEYTSIAQLTTMMSPNAHPIVTILIVAFLTNLYLVIGGLRASLATDVWQGIGVVGLVGVVCIAMFFHVSIPDGAWTTTNVAAFTTAGFETLVTLVIAVTASNLFFTGFWQRVYAAYDDSTLRKAAGIASVIIALFTVALAIAGMVSYLAYPDGALFFAILIDMGRGWQVLIVVVIAMLSSGVSDSIQMGLAAELTTCFPKLSLMHARIICGEYSILLFIFFRKTLTLTLPCSCVLVLLNAPAIAIGYQQYDILTLYLIADLLCTAAVGPMLLGTWKRATRTGALAGSAAGLLTIFICGVIAQGKFVGGFNWFILPEGLYSQNSMITFIVTLIIPPVVTVAVSLMTTPKSSEVARDDSYLLEHSPVQEVTKA
;
A
#
# COMPACT_ATOMS: atom_id res chain seq x y z
N MET A 1 14.28 10.11 -26.24
CA MET A 1 12.96 9.45 -26.27
C MET A 1 13.03 8.16 -27.05
N LEU A 2 12.33 7.15 -26.53
CA LEU A 2 12.24 5.80 -27.08
C LEU A 2 11.10 5.69 -28.10
N ALA A 3 11.26 4.80 -29.08
CA ALA A 3 10.15 4.41 -29.95
C ALA A 3 9.11 3.61 -29.16
N SER A 4 7.82 3.80 -29.45
CA SER A 4 6.72 3.15 -28.71
C SER A 4 6.87 1.62 -28.63
N GLY A 5 7.31 0.99 -29.72
CA GLY A 5 7.55 -0.45 -29.77
C GLY A 5 8.65 -0.95 -28.83
N VAL A 6 9.67 -0.12 -28.54
CA VAL A 6 10.72 -0.45 -27.56
C VAL A 6 10.14 -0.41 -26.16
N THR A 7 9.41 0.66 -25.81
CA THR A 7 8.80 0.80 -24.48
C THR A 7 7.83 -0.34 -24.19
N TYR A 8 6.94 -0.67 -25.13
CA TYR A 8 6.03 -1.82 -24.99
C TYR A 8 6.78 -3.14 -24.91
N GLY A 9 7.77 -3.35 -25.79
CA GLY A 9 8.54 -4.58 -25.85
C GLY A 9 9.32 -4.84 -24.56
N VAL A 10 10.00 -3.82 -24.03
CA VAL A 10 10.77 -3.90 -22.78
C VAL A 10 9.85 -4.14 -21.58
N MET A 11 8.74 -3.41 -21.50
CA MET A 11 7.72 -3.58 -20.45
C MET A 11 7.17 -5.03 -20.47
N ALA A 12 6.71 -5.50 -21.63
CA ALA A 12 6.17 -6.84 -21.80
C ALA A 12 7.22 -7.91 -21.50
N ALA A 13 8.44 -7.80 -22.03
CA ALA A 13 9.50 -8.77 -21.80
C ALA A 13 9.87 -8.89 -20.32
N THR A 14 9.98 -7.76 -19.61
CA THR A 14 10.29 -7.73 -18.17
C THR A 14 9.17 -8.42 -17.38
N LEU A 15 7.92 -8.07 -17.65
CA LEU A 15 6.77 -8.65 -16.95
C LEU A 15 6.55 -10.12 -17.28
N ILE A 16 6.82 -10.54 -18.52
CA ILE A 16 6.80 -11.96 -18.90
C ILE A 16 7.87 -12.73 -18.13
N ALA A 17 9.08 -12.16 -17.96
CA ALA A 17 10.13 -12.78 -17.17
C ALA A 17 9.73 -12.92 -15.69
N VAL A 18 9.14 -11.86 -15.10
CA VAL A 18 8.59 -11.90 -13.73
C VAL A 18 7.49 -12.95 -13.61
N ALA A 19 6.52 -12.96 -14.53
CA ALA A 19 5.42 -13.91 -14.53
C ALA A 19 5.91 -15.36 -14.72
N ALA A 20 6.87 -15.59 -15.62
CA ALA A 20 7.46 -16.90 -15.82
C ALA A 20 8.17 -17.40 -14.55
N TYR A 21 8.96 -16.55 -13.89
CA TYR A 21 9.58 -16.86 -12.61
C TYR A 21 8.53 -17.21 -11.56
N ALA A 22 7.50 -16.37 -11.40
CA ALA A 22 6.40 -16.58 -10.46
C ALA A 22 5.68 -17.91 -10.71
N ILE A 23 5.38 -18.25 -11.97
CA ILE A 23 4.72 -19.51 -12.35
C ILE A 23 5.60 -20.72 -12.05
N VAL A 24 6.90 -20.66 -12.37
CA VAL A 24 7.85 -21.76 -12.09
C VAL A 24 7.93 -22.03 -10.59
N VAL A 25 7.99 -20.98 -9.78
CA VAL A 25 8.01 -21.08 -8.32
C VAL A 25 6.67 -21.61 -7.80
N SER A 26 5.55 -21.12 -8.35
CA SER A 26 4.19 -21.54 -7.99
C SER A 26 3.93 -23.02 -8.25
N ARG A 27 4.47 -23.58 -9.34
CA ARG A 27 4.34 -25.01 -9.66
C ARG A 27 5.00 -25.93 -8.62
N ARG A 28 5.90 -25.40 -7.80
CA ARG A 28 6.55 -26.14 -6.71
C ARG A 28 5.79 -25.99 -5.38
N MET A 29 4.63 -25.34 -5.38
CA MET A 29 3.86 -25.01 -4.17
C MET A 29 2.43 -25.57 -4.27
N GLU A 30 1.95 -26.19 -3.19
CA GLU A 30 0.59 -26.71 -3.12
C GLU A 30 -0.43 -25.62 -2.74
N VAL A 31 -1.10 -25.05 -3.74
CA VAL A 31 -2.18 -24.07 -3.58
C VAL A 31 -3.54 -24.74 -3.76
N ASN A 32 -3.99 -25.45 -2.72
CA ASN A 32 -5.19 -26.30 -2.77
C ASN A 32 -6.39 -25.75 -1.98
N SER A 33 -6.24 -24.63 -1.25
CA SER A 33 -7.29 -24.03 -0.41
C SER A 33 -7.22 -22.50 -0.44
N VAL A 34 -8.35 -21.81 -0.20
CA VAL A 34 -8.40 -20.32 -0.10
C VAL A 34 -7.31 -19.84 0.86
N LYS A 35 -7.18 -20.54 1.99
CA LYS A 35 -6.15 -20.29 3.00
C LYS A 35 -4.74 -20.34 2.41
N ASN A 36 -4.35 -21.39 1.70
CA ASN A 36 -3.03 -21.47 1.07
C ASN A 36 -2.84 -20.43 -0.06
N PHE A 37 -3.94 -19.89 -0.60
CA PHE A 37 -3.92 -18.87 -1.64
C PHE A 37 -3.68 -17.46 -1.07
N VAL A 38 -4.38 -17.08 0.01
CA VAL A 38 -4.27 -15.74 0.62
C VAL A 38 -3.33 -15.66 1.82
N SER A 39 -2.81 -16.81 2.29
CA SER A 39 -1.95 -16.92 3.47
C SER A 39 -0.69 -17.73 3.19
N ALA A 40 0.41 -17.28 3.79
CA ALA A 40 1.69 -17.97 3.81
C ALA A 40 2.24 -18.03 5.25
N LYS A 41 1.37 -18.32 6.22
CA LYS A 41 1.67 -18.21 7.65
C LYS A 41 2.95 -18.95 8.04
N ASN A 42 3.80 -18.29 8.82
CA ASN A 42 5.03 -18.84 9.39
C ASN A 42 5.98 -19.49 8.37
N SER A 43 6.13 -18.90 7.17
CA SER A 43 6.90 -19.50 6.08
C SER A 43 8.13 -18.70 5.63
N THR A 44 8.24 -17.43 6.03
CA THR A 44 9.25 -16.51 5.49
C THR A 44 10.31 -16.15 6.52
N THR A 45 11.58 -16.30 6.13
CA THR A 45 12.78 -15.93 6.90
C THR A 45 13.03 -14.42 6.87
N THR A 46 13.80 -13.91 7.84
CA THR A 46 14.06 -12.47 8.05
C THR A 46 14.46 -11.68 6.80
N LEU A 47 15.50 -12.10 6.08
CA LEU A 47 16.01 -11.31 4.93
C LEU A 47 15.00 -11.29 3.78
N ARG A 48 14.38 -12.44 3.49
CA ARG A 48 13.32 -12.53 2.46
C ARG A 48 12.14 -11.62 2.84
N LEU A 49 11.72 -11.65 4.10
CA LEU A 49 10.63 -10.84 4.59
C LEU A 49 10.93 -9.34 4.52
N ALA A 50 12.18 -8.92 4.76
CA ALA A 50 12.58 -7.53 4.62
C ALA A 50 12.41 -7.03 3.18
N TRP A 51 12.81 -7.84 2.19
CA TRP A 51 12.57 -7.53 0.78
C TRP A 51 11.08 -7.54 0.43
N CYS A 52 10.29 -8.45 1.01
CA CYS A 52 8.84 -8.45 0.87
C CYS A 52 8.20 -7.15 1.39
N PHE A 53 8.63 -6.65 2.55
CA PHE A 53 8.13 -5.37 3.06
C PHE A 53 8.52 -4.18 2.16
N PHE A 54 9.75 -4.17 1.65
CA PHE A 54 10.17 -3.13 0.71
C PHE A 54 9.34 -3.18 -0.59
N SER A 55 9.29 -4.32 -1.26
CA SER A 55 8.66 -4.45 -2.58
C SER A 55 7.15 -4.23 -2.55
N ALA A 56 6.47 -4.61 -1.47
CA ALA A 56 5.03 -4.42 -1.34
C ALA A 56 4.62 -2.95 -1.19
N GLY A 57 5.49 -2.12 -0.61
CA GLY A 57 5.20 -0.72 -0.30
C GLY A 57 5.78 0.28 -1.31
N ILE A 58 6.75 -0.12 -2.12
CA ILE A 58 7.48 0.76 -3.02
C ILE A 58 7.06 0.51 -4.45
N GLY A 59 6.22 1.40 -4.98
CA GLY A 59 5.66 1.32 -6.33
C GLY A 59 6.28 2.33 -7.29
N ALA A 60 5.81 2.35 -8.53
CA ALA A 60 6.36 3.22 -9.56
C ALA A 60 6.15 4.71 -9.23
N GLY A 61 5.08 5.04 -8.49
CA GLY A 61 4.81 6.41 -8.05
C GLY A 61 5.91 7.01 -7.18
N THR A 62 6.72 6.18 -6.51
CA THR A 62 7.84 6.65 -5.67
C THR A 62 8.96 7.34 -6.45
N LEU A 63 9.11 6.98 -7.74
CA LEU A 63 10.05 7.65 -8.66
C LEU A 63 9.60 9.05 -9.06
N PHE A 64 8.35 9.42 -8.75
CA PHE A 64 7.82 10.77 -8.89
C PHE A 64 7.80 11.49 -7.54
N SER A 65 7.18 10.85 -6.54
CA SER A 65 6.89 11.49 -5.26
C SER A 65 8.15 11.79 -4.43
N TYR A 66 9.15 10.90 -4.40
CA TYR A 66 10.37 11.18 -3.63
C TYR A 66 11.21 12.31 -4.22
N PRO A 67 11.50 12.31 -5.54
CA PRO A 67 12.15 13.46 -6.18
C PRO A 67 11.38 14.77 -5.98
N GLN A 68 10.04 14.73 -6.14
CA GLN A 68 9.18 15.90 -5.99
C GLN A 68 9.22 16.46 -4.57
N ILE A 69 9.06 15.60 -3.55
CA ILE A 69 9.12 16.04 -2.15
C ILE A 69 10.48 16.61 -1.78
N GLY A 70 11.57 16.09 -2.36
CA GLY A 70 12.91 16.65 -2.18
C GLY A 70 13.02 18.10 -2.67
N VAL A 71 12.30 18.46 -3.73
CA VAL A 71 12.33 19.80 -4.32
C VAL A 71 11.31 20.73 -3.66
N ASP A 72 10.07 20.26 -3.49
CA ASP A 72 8.95 21.10 -3.05
C ASP A 72 8.99 21.37 -1.53
N ALA A 73 9.40 20.39 -0.73
CA ALA A 73 9.43 20.49 0.74
C ALA A 73 10.86 20.51 1.33
N GLY A 74 11.89 20.46 0.48
CA GLY A 74 13.29 20.52 0.87
C GLY A 74 13.70 19.46 1.89
N SER A 75 14.67 19.80 2.74
CA SER A 75 15.24 18.84 3.70
C SER A 75 14.23 18.31 4.71
N TRP A 76 13.26 19.13 5.15
CA TRP A 76 12.20 18.65 6.04
C TRP A 76 11.30 17.63 5.35
N GLY A 77 10.93 17.86 4.08
CA GLY A 77 10.15 16.91 3.29
C GLY A 77 10.82 15.54 3.20
N VAL A 78 12.12 15.50 2.91
CA VAL A 78 12.91 14.26 2.85
C VAL A 78 12.89 13.53 4.18
N ILE A 79 13.19 14.24 5.27
CA ILE A 79 13.17 13.66 6.63
C ILE A 79 11.78 13.11 6.94
N GLY A 80 10.72 13.85 6.64
CA GLY A 80 9.35 13.44 6.92
C GLY A 80 8.93 12.19 6.17
N TYR A 81 9.21 12.11 4.88
CA TYR A 81 8.85 10.94 4.09
C TYR A 81 9.71 9.71 4.48
N THR A 82 10.99 9.90 4.76
CA THR A 82 11.84 8.82 5.29
C THR A 82 11.32 8.32 6.64
N LEU A 83 11.01 9.23 7.58
CA LEU A 83 10.47 8.87 8.88
C LEU A 83 9.12 8.16 8.76
N SER A 84 8.25 8.57 7.83
CA SER A 84 6.93 7.97 7.69
C SER A 84 7.00 6.50 7.27
N GLY A 85 7.88 6.15 6.34
CA GLY A 85 8.15 4.76 5.96
C GLY A 85 8.75 3.93 7.11
N VAL A 86 9.70 4.51 7.86
CA VAL A 86 10.34 3.85 9.00
C VAL A 86 9.33 3.61 10.13
N VAL A 87 8.57 4.65 10.52
CA VAL A 87 7.60 4.57 11.61
C VAL A 87 6.50 3.56 11.27
N GLY A 88 5.97 3.56 10.03
CA GLY A 88 5.00 2.56 9.59
C GLY A 88 5.48 1.12 9.80
N MET A 89 6.70 0.81 9.38
CA MET A 89 7.31 -0.52 9.59
C MET A 89 7.51 -0.86 11.06
N MET A 90 7.94 0.11 11.87
CA MET A 90 8.13 -0.09 13.31
C MET A 90 6.80 -0.34 14.02
N VAL A 91 5.72 0.35 13.64
CA VAL A 91 4.39 0.08 14.20
C VAL A 91 3.94 -1.34 13.84
N LEU A 92 4.12 -1.77 12.59
CA LEU A 92 3.84 -3.15 12.18
C LEU A 92 4.66 -4.18 12.97
N ALA A 93 5.93 -3.89 13.26
CA ALA A 93 6.79 -4.75 14.07
C ALA A 93 6.35 -4.88 15.53
N LEU A 94 5.71 -3.83 16.07
CA LEU A 94 5.23 -3.78 17.45
C LEU A 94 3.82 -4.38 17.59
N VAL A 95 2.92 -4.04 16.68
CA VAL A 95 1.50 -4.47 16.71
C VAL A 95 1.33 -5.87 16.10
N GLY A 96 2.16 -6.22 15.11
CA GLY A 96 2.08 -7.50 14.41
C GLY A 96 2.14 -8.75 15.30
N PRO A 97 3.02 -8.85 16.31
CA PRO A 97 3.02 -9.97 17.25
C PRO A 97 1.67 -10.17 17.95
N TYR A 98 1.02 -9.07 18.35
CA TYR A 98 -0.30 -9.14 18.98
C TYR A 98 -1.36 -9.68 18.02
N THR A 99 -1.43 -9.13 16.80
CA THR A 99 -2.43 -9.57 15.80
C THR A 99 -2.24 -11.02 15.38
N ARG A 100 -0.97 -11.46 15.25
CA ARG A 100 -0.61 -12.86 14.98
C ARG A 100 -1.06 -13.84 16.08
N SER A 101 -1.03 -13.40 17.33
CA SER A 101 -1.48 -14.20 18.47
C SER A 101 -3.00 -14.22 18.64
N ALA A 102 -3.67 -13.11 18.30
CA ALA A 102 -5.10 -12.91 18.50
C ALA A 102 -5.98 -13.69 17.50
N LEU A 103 -5.43 -14.05 16.34
CA LEU A 103 -6.16 -14.69 15.26
C LEU A 103 -5.46 -15.98 14.84
N GLY A 104 -6.08 -17.11 15.17
CA GLY A 104 -5.60 -18.44 14.81
C GLY A 104 -5.21 -18.54 13.33
N GLU A 105 -6.16 -18.55 12.41
CA GLU A 105 -5.88 -18.79 10.98
C GLU A 105 -6.10 -17.59 10.05
N ASN A 106 -6.63 -16.49 10.57
CA ASN A 106 -6.98 -15.30 9.79
C ASN A 106 -5.75 -14.44 9.47
N VAL A 107 -5.84 -13.62 8.40
CA VAL A 107 -4.67 -12.94 7.80
C VAL A 107 -4.85 -11.44 7.55
N THR A 108 -6.00 -10.86 7.88
CA THR A 108 -6.23 -9.42 7.71
C THR A 108 -6.33 -8.71 9.06
N MET A 109 -6.09 -7.40 9.08
CA MET A 109 -6.37 -6.58 10.27
C MET A 109 -7.88 -6.46 10.51
N THR A 110 -8.67 -6.47 9.44
CA THR A 110 -10.13 -6.48 9.46
C THR A 110 -10.70 -7.67 10.23
N ASP A 111 -10.06 -8.84 10.14
CA ASP A 111 -10.42 -10.02 10.96
C ASP A 111 -10.21 -9.75 12.46
N VAL A 112 -9.15 -9.04 12.84
CA VAL A 112 -8.81 -8.76 14.26
C VAL A 112 -9.88 -7.87 14.84
N VAL A 113 -10.22 -6.84 14.07
CA VAL A 113 -11.27 -5.87 14.39
C VAL A 113 -12.63 -6.56 14.47
N SER A 114 -12.94 -7.50 13.58
CA SER A 114 -14.19 -8.27 13.61
C SER A 114 -14.29 -9.10 14.89
N HIS A 115 -13.23 -9.83 15.25
CA HIS A 115 -13.21 -10.63 16.47
C HIS A 115 -13.38 -9.76 17.72
N ARG A 116 -12.84 -8.54 17.70
CA ARG A 116 -12.85 -7.64 18.86
C ARG A 116 -14.11 -6.79 18.98
N PHE A 117 -14.59 -6.20 17.89
CA PHE A 117 -15.65 -5.19 17.87
C PHE A 117 -16.87 -5.61 17.04
N GLY A 118 -16.84 -6.78 16.41
CA GLY A 118 -17.94 -7.33 15.63
C GLY A 118 -18.08 -6.76 14.22
N TYR A 119 -19.10 -7.26 13.52
CA TYR A 119 -19.30 -7.09 12.07
C TYR A 119 -19.40 -5.63 11.59
N ILE A 120 -20.01 -4.72 12.35
CA ILE A 120 -20.14 -3.31 11.90
C ILE A 120 -18.77 -2.66 11.77
N MET A 121 -17.89 -2.86 12.75
CA MET A 121 -16.54 -2.31 12.72
C MET A 121 -15.68 -3.02 11.65
N GLN A 122 -15.91 -4.32 11.43
CA GLN A 122 -15.31 -5.06 10.33
C GLN A 122 -15.63 -4.41 8.97
N VAL A 123 -16.89 -4.12 8.68
CA VAL A 123 -17.30 -3.49 7.42
C VAL A 123 -16.71 -2.09 7.28
N TYR A 124 -16.68 -1.31 8.37
CA TYR A 124 -16.09 0.03 8.36
C TYR A 124 -14.58 0.02 8.04
N VAL A 125 -13.79 -0.78 8.76
CA VAL A 125 -12.34 -0.90 8.54
C VAL A 125 -12.05 -1.54 7.18
N GLY A 126 -12.79 -2.58 6.80
CA GLY A 126 -12.68 -3.23 5.50
C GLY A 126 -12.96 -2.27 4.34
N PHE A 127 -13.98 -1.41 4.46
CA PHE A 127 -14.27 -0.39 3.46
C PHE A 127 -13.10 0.61 3.30
N ILE A 128 -12.55 1.12 4.40
CA ILE A 128 -11.41 2.06 4.36
C ILE A 128 -10.18 1.39 3.77
N SER A 129 -9.88 0.14 4.17
CA SER A 129 -8.78 -0.65 3.63
C SER A 129 -8.92 -0.88 2.12
N MET A 130 -10.12 -1.27 1.66
CA MET A 130 -10.39 -1.45 0.23
C MET A 130 -10.31 -0.13 -0.55
N PHE A 131 -10.85 0.95 0.00
CA PHE A 131 -10.78 2.28 -0.63
C PHE A 131 -9.33 2.75 -0.77
N TYR A 132 -8.53 2.63 0.29
CA TYR A 132 -7.10 2.97 0.25
C TYR A 132 -6.36 2.16 -0.81
N GLN A 133 -6.53 0.84 -0.82
CA GLN A 133 -5.90 -0.05 -1.79
C GLN A 133 -6.34 0.23 -3.23
N PHE A 134 -7.62 0.60 -3.45
CA PHE A 134 -8.10 1.05 -4.75
C PHE A 134 -7.39 2.32 -5.22
N ILE A 135 -7.19 3.30 -4.33
CA ILE A 135 -6.45 4.53 -4.64
C ILE A 135 -4.98 4.23 -4.94
N CYS A 136 -4.32 3.35 -4.16
CA CYS A 136 -2.96 2.90 -4.46
C CYS A 136 -2.86 2.31 -5.88
N LEU A 137 -3.84 1.50 -6.28
CA LEU A 137 -3.83 0.87 -7.60
C LEU A 137 -4.04 1.88 -8.74
N ALA A 138 -4.96 2.83 -8.55
CA ALA A 138 -5.17 3.91 -9.50
C ALA A 138 -3.90 4.76 -9.66
N SER A 139 -3.23 5.10 -8.55
CA SER A 139 -1.94 5.80 -8.52
C SER A 139 -0.84 5.04 -9.28
N GLU A 140 -0.74 3.73 -9.11
CA GLU A 140 0.24 2.92 -9.84
C GLU A 140 -0.01 2.96 -11.36
N TYR A 141 -1.27 2.82 -11.79
CA TYR A 141 -1.63 2.93 -13.21
C TYR A 141 -1.40 4.35 -13.75
N THR A 142 -1.64 5.40 -12.96
CA THR A 142 -1.25 6.78 -13.31
C THR A 142 0.25 6.90 -13.52
N SER A 143 1.06 6.34 -12.63
CA SER A 143 2.53 6.41 -12.68
C SER A 143 3.07 5.73 -13.94
N ILE A 144 2.52 4.55 -14.29
CA ILE A 144 2.84 3.86 -15.54
C ILE A 144 2.47 4.72 -16.74
N ALA A 145 1.29 5.35 -16.71
CA ALA A 145 0.82 6.13 -17.83
C ALA A 145 1.67 7.39 -18.08
N GLN A 146 1.97 8.14 -17.01
CA GLN A 146 2.84 9.30 -17.06
C GLN A 146 4.24 8.91 -17.56
N LEU A 147 4.81 7.81 -17.08
CA LEU A 147 6.09 7.32 -17.59
C LEU A 147 6.04 7.01 -19.08
N THR A 148 5.05 6.23 -19.52
CA THR A 148 4.94 5.84 -20.93
C THR A 148 4.89 7.06 -21.83
N THR A 149 4.11 8.08 -21.45
CA THR A 149 4.04 9.35 -22.18
C THR A 149 5.39 10.09 -22.16
N MET A 150 6.09 10.13 -21.02
CA MET A 150 7.38 10.84 -20.92
C MET A 150 8.50 10.15 -21.71
N MET A 151 8.60 8.82 -21.63
CA MET A 151 9.66 8.05 -22.28
C MET A 151 9.41 7.87 -23.79
N SER A 152 8.13 7.74 -24.16
CA SER A 152 7.67 7.56 -25.54
C SER A 152 6.42 8.41 -25.81
N PRO A 153 6.58 9.67 -26.25
CA PRO A 153 5.45 10.58 -26.48
C PRO A 153 4.38 10.06 -27.47
N ASN A 154 4.77 9.19 -28.40
CA ASN A 154 3.86 8.58 -29.38
C ASN A 154 3.28 7.23 -28.90
N ALA A 155 3.55 6.82 -27.66
CA ALA A 155 2.98 5.61 -27.10
C ALA A 155 1.62 5.92 -26.46
N HIS A 156 0.68 5.00 -26.63
CA HIS A 156 -0.60 4.99 -25.95
C HIS A 156 -0.43 4.38 -24.56
N PRO A 157 -0.58 5.17 -23.48
CA PRO A 157 -0.36 4.71 -22.10
C PRO A 157 -1.27 3.55 -21.68
N ILE A 158 -2.46 3.46 -22.26
CA ILE A 158 -3.41 2.38 -21.99
C ILE A 158 -2.83 1.00 -22.31
N VAL A 159 -1.97 0.89 -23.34
CA VAL A 159 -1.34 -0.38 -23.71
C VAL A 159 -0.43 -0.85 -22.58
N THR A 160 0.39 0.02 -22.02
CA THR A 160 1.29 -0.33 -20.91
C THR A 160 0.53 -0.65 -19.63
N ILE A 161 -0.55 0.08 -19.31
CA ILE A 161 -1.41 -0.23 -18.16
C ILE A 161 -1.99 -1.64 -18.32
N LEU A 162 -2.57 -1.95 -19.48
CA LEU A 162 -3.17 -3.26 -19.74
C LEU A 162 -2.15 -4.40 -19.69
N ILE A 163 -0.91 -4.18 -20.16
CA ILE A 163 0.16 -5.19 -20.06
C ILE A 163 0.48 -5.48 -18.60
N VAL A 164 0.67 -4.44 -17.77
CA VAL A 164 0.99 -4.60 -16.33
C VAL A 164 -0.17 -5.27 -15.60
N ALA A 165 -1.39 -4.77 -15.78
CA ALA A 165 -2.58 -5.33 -15.18
C ALA A 165 -2.74 -6.81 -15.56
N PHE A 166 -2.71 -7.14 -16.85
CA PHE A 166 -2.90 -8.51 -17.33
C PHE A 166 -1.84 -9.48 -16.81
N LEU A 167 -0.55 -9.15 -16.96
CA LEU A 167 0.54 -10.08 -16.61
C LEU A 167 0.65 -10.27 -15.10
N THR A 168 0.38 -9.23 -14.30
CA THR A 168 0.38 -9.31 -12.83
C THR A 168 -0.73 -10.24 -12.34
N ASN A 169 -1.96 -10.04 -12.84
CA ASN A 169 -3.08 -10.91 -12.52
C ASN A 169 -2.82 -12.37 -12.95
N LEU A 170 -2.20 -12.60 -14.11
CA LEU A 170 -1.98 -13.95 -14.66
C LEU A 170 -1.22 -14.86 -13.69
N TYR A 171 -0.09 -14.41 -13.14
CA TYR A 171 0.69 -15.26 -12.24
C TYR A 171 0.08 -15.35 -10.84
N LEU A 172 -0.65 -14.32 -10.40
CA LEU A 172 -1.32 -14.33 -9.11
C LEU A 172 -2.48 -15.34 -9.04
N VAL A 173 -3.28 -15.45 -10.10
CA VAL A 173 -4.34 -16.46 -10.19
C VAL A 173 -3.80 -17.88 -9.99
N ILE A 174 -2.57 -18.11 -10.44
CA ILE A 174 -1.90 -19.42 -10.35
C ILE A 174 -1.32 -19.63 -8.94
N GLY A 175 -0.57 -18.64 -8.42
CA GLY A 175 0.31 -18.84 -7.27
C GLY A 175 -0.09 -18.17 -5.95
N GLY A 176 -1.04 -17.24 -5.98
CA GLY A 176 -1.50 -16.49 -4.81
C GLY A 176 -0.37 -15.76 -4.07
N LEU A 177 -0.53 -15.57 -2.76
CA LEU A 177 0.38 -14.81 -1.91
C LEU A 177 1.80 -15.38 -1.93
N ARG A 178 1.98 -16.70 -2.02
CA ARG A 178 3.31 -17.30 -2.05
C ARG A 178 4.09 -16.94 -3.32
N ALA A 179 3.41 -16.71 -4.44
CA ALA A 179 4.03 -16.21 -5.65
C ALA A 179 4.46 -14.76 -5.50
N SER A 180 3.57 -13.90 -4.96
CA SER A 180 3.87 -12.51 -4.60
C SER A 180 5.09 -12.42 -3.66
N LEU A 181 5.16 -13.24 -2.61
CA LEU A 181 6.33 -13.29 -1.71
C LEU A 181 7.63 -13.76 -2.41
N ALA A 182 7.53 -14.53 -3.50
CA ALA A 182 8.69 -14.96 -4.25
C ALA A 182 9.18 -13.87 -5.20
N THR A 183 8.26 -13.21 -5.92
CA THR A 183 8.56 -12.10 -6.83
C THR A 183 9.12 -10.90 -6.07
N ASP A 184 8.53 -10.58 -4.92
CA ASP A 184 8.98 -9.55 -3.97
C ASP A 184 10.50 -9.52 -3.76
N VAL A 185 11.09 -10.68 -3.48
CA VAL A 185 12.51 -10.76 -3.11
C VAL A 185 13.41 -10.34 -4.27
N TRP A 186 13.15 -10.89 -5.46
CA TRP A 186 13.95 -10.61 -6.64
C TRP A 186 13.66 -9.22 -7.20
N GLN A 187 12.40 -8.78 -7.16
CA GLN A 187 12.03 -7.43 -7.58
C GLN A 187 12.66 -6.38 -6.68
N GLY A 188 12.59 -6.54 -5.36
CA GLY A 188 13.17 -5.60 -4.40
C GLY A 188 14.68 -5.46 -4.56
N ILE A 189 15.40 -6.59 -4.62
CA ILE A 189 16.85 -6.59 -4.85
C ILE A 189 17.19 -5.94 -6.20
N GLY A 190 16.48 -6.33 -7.25
CA GLY A 190 16.71 -5.83 -8.61
C GLY A 190 16.47 -4.33 -8.73
N VAL A 191 15.37 -3.84 -8.17
CA VAL A 191 15.01 -2.41 -8.17
C VAL A 191 16.05 -1.60 -7.40
N VAL A 192 16.39 -1.99 -6.16
CA VAL A 192 17.39 -1.25 -5.37
C VAL A 192 18.74 -1.23 -6.07
N GLY A 193 19.17 -2.36 -6.65
CA GLY A 193 20.40 -2.44 -7.42
C GLY A 193 20.38 -1.54 -8.66
N LEU A 194 19.34 -1.62 -9.48
CA LEU A 194 19.21 -0.85 -10.72
C LEU A 194 19.07 0.65 -10.47
N VAL A 195 18.24 1.06 -9.50
CA VAL A 195 18.11 2.47 -9.11
C VAL A 195 19.41 2.98 -8.49
N GLY A 196 20.12 2.16 -7.71
CA GLY A 196 21.46 2.49 -7.21
C GLY A 196 22.45 2.79 -8.34
N VAL A 197 22.49 1.93 -9.38
CA VAL A 197 23.33 2.14 -10.57
C VAL A 197 22.94 3.43 -11.30
N VAL A 198 21.63 3.71 -11.44
CA VAL A 198 21.14 4.96 -12.03
C VAL A 198 21.63 6.16 -11.24
N CYS A 199 21.43 6.17 -9.91
CA CYS A 199 21.81 7.30 -9.07
C CYS A 199 23.33 7.55 -9.09
N ILE A 200 24.14 6.48 -9.09
CA ILE A 200 25.60 6.58 -9.22
C ILE A 200 25.97 7.18 -10.58
N ALA A 201 25.36 6.72 -11.67
CA ALA A 201 25.65 7.24 -13.00
C ALA A 201 25.20 8.70 -13.16
N MET A 202 24.06 9.09 -12.58
CA MET A 202 23.60 10.47 -12.52
C MET A 202 24.63 11.37 -11.84
N PHE A 203 25.21 10.91 -10.73
CA PHE A 203 26.22 11.66 -9.99
C PHE A 203 27.46 12.01 -10.84
N PHE A 204 27.86 11.12 -11.76
CA PHE A 204 28.99 11.38 -12.66
C PHE A 204 28.61 12.15 -13.93
N HIS A 205 27.34 12.12 -14.32
CA HIS A 205 26.86 12.74 -15.56
C HIS A 205 26.43 14.19 -15.37
N VAL A 206 25.79 14.51 -14.25
CA VAL A 206 25.20 15.83 -14.01
C VAL A 206 26.27 16.85 -13.59
N SER A 207 26.27 18.00 -14.26
CA SER A 207 27.04 19.17 -13.86
C SER A 207 26.12 20.21 -13.23
N ILE A 208 26.33 20.53 -11.95
CA ILE A 208 25.54 21.52 -11.22
C ILE A 208 26.20 22.89 -11.39
N PRO A 209 25.46 23.95 -11.78
CA PRO A 209 26.02 25.30 -11.86
C PRO A 209 26.57 25.79 -10.51
N ASP A 210 27.68 26.53 -10.54
CA ASP A 210 28.29 27.08 -9.32
C ASP A 210 27.29 27.96 -8.56
N GLY A 211 27.17 27.74 -7.25
CA GLY A 211 26.24 28.48 -6.40
C GLY A 211 24.75 28.13 -6.58
N ALA A 212 24.38 27.12 -7.39
CA ALA A 212 22.98 26.78 -7.63
C ALA A 212 22.23 26.39 -6.34
N TRP A 213 22.88 25.66 -5.43
CA TRP A 213 22.31 25.27 -4.13
C TRP A 213 21.95 26.48 -3.26
N THR A 214 22.82 27.49 -3.22
CA THR A 214 22.61 28.71 -2.42
C THR A 214 21.58 29.65 -3.05
N THR A 215 21.51 29.69 -4.39
CA THR A 215 20.58 30.57 -5.10
C THR A 215 19.15 30.03 -5.04
N THR A 216 18.97 28.73 -5.23
CA THR A 216 17.63 28.10 -5.23
C THR A 216 17.12 27.79 -3.83
N ASN A 217 18.01 27.61 -2.85
CA ASN A 217 17.65 27.16 -1.50
C ASN A 217 16.84 25.85 -1.48
N VAL A 218 17.02 24.97 -2.48
CA VAL A 218 16.21 23.74 -2.62
C VAL A 218 16.32 22.80 -1.42
N ALA A 219 17.47 22.78 -0.73
CA ALA A 219 17.68 21.96 0.47
C ALA A 219 17.33 22.70 1.78
N ALA A 220 16.71 23.89 1.72
CA ALA A 220 16.43 24.67 2.92
C ALA A 220 15.41 24.00 3.86
N PHE A 221 15.51 24.36 5.14
CA PHE A 221 14.55 24.00 6.17
C PHE A 221 13.49 25.10 6.27
N THR A 222 12.36 24.92 5.59
CA THR A 222 11.26 25.90 5.54
C THR A 222 10.10 25.52 6.48
N THR A 223 9.26 26.49 6.84
CA THR A 223 8.04 26.23 7.62
C THR A 223 7.11 25.27 6.89
N ALA A 224 6.86 25.52 5.60
CA ALA A 224 6.03 24.63 4.77
C ALA A 224 6.61 23.20 4.71
N GLY A 225 7.93 23.07 4.59
CA GLY A 225 8.60 21.76 4.63
C GLY A 225 8.39 21.04 5.96
N PHE A 226 8.41 21.75 7.09
CA PHE A 226 8.13 21.18 8.41
C PHE A 226 6.65 20.75 8.55
N GLU A 227 5.72 21.55 8.04
CA GLU A 227 4.29 21.20 7.99
C GLU A 227 4.04 19.93 7.18
N THR A 228 4.72 19.83 6.02
CA THR A 228 4.73 18.62 5.18
C THR A 228 5.33 17.42 5.90
N LEU A 229 6.43 17.59 6.65
CA LEU A 229 7.01 16.52 7.45
C LEU A 229 6.00 15.91 8.41
N VAL A 230 5.32 16.76 9.20
CA VAL A 230 4.36 16.28 10.20
C VAL A 230 3.19 15.59 9.52
N THR A 231 2.69 16.18 8.44
CA THR A 231 1.59 15.62 7.65
C THR A 231 1.93 14.25 7.08
N LEU A 232 3.08 14.10 6.41
CA LEU A 232 3.52 12.84 5.80
C LEU A 232 3.75 11.74 6.84
N VAL A 233 4.37 12.08 7.97
CA VAL A 233 4.61 11.10 9.05
C VAL A 233 3.31 10.51 9.55
N ILE A 234 2.28 11.34 9.75
CA ILE A 234 0.97 10.87 10.20
C ILE A 234 0.25 10.09 9.07
N ALA A 235 0.14 10.71 7.90
CA ALA A 235 -0.60 10.21 6.75
C ALA A 235 -0.13 8.81 6.32
N VAL A 236 1.15 8.69 5.98
CA VAL A 236 1.73 7.44 5.45
C VAL A 236 1.83 6.38 6.53
N THR A 237 2.12 6.75 7.79
CA THR A 237 2.11 5.76 8.89
C THR A 237 0.71 5.18 9.10
N ALA A 238 -0.32 6.03 9.10
CA ALA A 238 -1.69 5.58 9.30
C ALA A 238 -2.13 4.67 8.15
N SER A 239 -1.86 5.06 6.90
CA SER A 239 -2.30 4.31 5.74
C SER A 239 -1.54 2.99 5.52
N ASN A 240 -0.27 2.91 5.91
CA ASN A 240 0.48 1.65 5.98
C ASN A 240 -0.23 0.59 6.84
N LEU A 241 -1.00 0.99 7.86
CA LEU A 241 -1.75 0.08 8.73
C LEU A 241 -3.09 -0.37 8.13
N PHE A 242 -3.57 0.29 7.07
CA PHE A 242 -4.72 -0.16 6.28
C PHE A 242 -4.28 -0.93 5.02
N PHE A 243 -2.98 -1.04 4.76
CA PHE A 243 -2.48 -1.83 3.65
C PHE A 243 -2.44 -3.33 3.98
N THR A 244 -3.42 -4.08 3.49
CA THR A 244 -3.53 -5.53 3.73
C THR A 244 -2.31 -6.31 3.24
N GLY A 245 -1.64 -5.85 2.17
CA GLY A 245 -0.41 -6.45 1.67
C GLY A 245 0.71 -6.52 2.73
N PHE A 246 0.82 -5.52 3.62
CA PHE A 246 1.75 -5.57 4.74
C PHE A 246 1.30 -6.55 5.82
N TRP A 247 0.02 -6.59 6.16
CA TRP A 247 -0.50 -7.54 7.15
C TRP A 247 -0.27 -8.98 6.71
N GLN A 248 -0.50 -9.31 5.44
CA GLN A 248 -0.19 -10.64 4.90
C GLN A 248 1.28 -11.03 5.11
N ARG A 249 2.21 -10.08 4.98
CA ARG A 249 3.65 -10.27 5.23
C ARG A 249 3.98 -10.39 6.72
N VAL A 250 3.29 -9.62 7.57
CA VAL A 250 3.34 -9.78 9.04
C VAL A 250 2.96 -11.21 9.43
N TYR A 251 1.87 -11.76 8.90
CA TYR A 251 1.46 -13.14 9.17
C TYR A 251 2.38 -14.19 8.54
N ALA A 252 3.04 -13.86 7.42
CA ALA A 252 3.97 -14.77 6.75
C ALA A 252 5.31 -14.96 7.47
N ALA A 253 5.69 -14.02 8.34
CA ALA A 253 6.90 -14.11 9.15
C ALA A 253 6.97 -15.43 9.94
N TYR A 254 8.14 -16.08 10.01
CA TYR A 254 8.29 -17.35 10.73
C TYR A 254 7.91 -17.25 12.22
N ASP A 255 8.42 -16.22 12.89
CA ASP A 255 8.20 -15.93 14.32
C ASP A 255 8.25 -14.40 14.56
N ASP A 256 8.00 -13.95 15.79
CA ASP A 256 7.95 -12.53 16.11
C ASP A 256 9.33 -11.84 16.10
N SER A 257 10.40 -12.55 16.43
CA SER A 257 11.75 -12.03 16.25
C SER A 257 12.08 -11.87 14.77
N THR A 258 11.64 -12.80 13.92
CA THR A 258 11.80 -12.68 12.46
C THR A 258 11.11 -11.44 11.92
N LEU A 259 9.87 -11.19 12.36
CA LEU A 259 9.10 -10.00 11.99
C LEU A 259 9.84 -8.71 12.38
N ARG A 260 10.24 -8.58 13.65
CA ARG A 260 10.88 -7.35 14.16
C ARG A 260 12.21 -7.05 13.45
N LYS A 261 13.04 -8.07 13.24
CA LYS A 261 14.31 -7.91 12.51
C LYS A 261 14.07 -7.55 11.04
N ALA A 262 13.11 -8.18 10.39
CA ALA A 262 12.79 -7.91 8.99
C ALA A 262 12.28 -6.48 8.78
N ALA A 263 11.38 -6.02 9.66
CA ALA A 263 10.88 -4.65 9.63
C ALA A 263 12.01 -3.63 9.82
N GLY A 264 12.94 -3.85 10.77
CA GLY A 264 14.09 -2.98 10.96
C GLY A 264 15.02 -2.92 9.73
N ILE A 265 15.28 -4.06 9.07
CA ILE A 265 16.06 -4.08 7.82
C ILE A 265 15.30 -3.35 6.70
N ALA A 266 14.01 -3.60 6.54
CA ALA A 266 13.18 -2.93 5.54
C ALA A 266 13.16 -1.40 5.77
N SER A 267 13.06 -0.94 7.01
CA SER A 267 13.14 0.48 7.37
C SER A 267 14.44 1.13 6.87
N VAL A 268 15.59 0.46 7.03
CA VAL A 268 16.88 0.97 6.54
C VAL A 268 16.90 1.03 5.01
N ILE A 269 16.41 -0.01 4.32
CA ILE A 269 16.36 -0.04 2.85
C ILE A 269 15.46 1.09 2.33
N ILE A 270 14.25 1.23 2.89
CA ILE A 270 13.30 2.29 2.52
C ILE A 270 13.93 3.67 2.74
N ALA A 271 14.55 3.90 3.90
CA ALA A 271 15.18 5.18 4.21
C ALA A 271 16.26 5.56 3.19
N LEU A 272 17.18 4.64 2.88
CA LEU A 272 18.23 4.89 1.90
C LEU A 272 17.66 5.13 0.50
N PHE A 273 16.65 4.35 0.10
CA PHE A 273 16.01 4.48 -1.20
C PHE A 273 15.29 5.82 -1.36
N THR A 274 14.54 6.25 -0.34
CA THR A 274 13.85 7.55 -0.31
C THR A 274 14.84 8.71 -0.37
N VAL A 275 15.88 8.70 0.47
CA VAL A 275 16.89 9.77 0.50
C VAL A 275 17.63 9.88 -0.83
N ALA A 276 18.03 8.74 -1.41
CA ALA A 276 18.74 8.73 -2.69
C ALA A 276 17.90 9.36 -3.81
N LEU A 277 16.62 8.99 -3.94
CA LEU A 277 15.73 9.53 -4.97
C LEU A 277 15.36 11.00 -4.71
N ALA A 278 15.17 11.40 -3.45
CA ALA A 278 14.89 12.79 -3.11
C ALA A 278 16.09 13.70 -3.45
N ILE A 279 17.31 13.27 -3.13
CA ILE A 279 18.53 14.00 -3.51
C ILE A 279 18.67 14.04 -5.03
N ALA A 280 18.41 12.94 -5.73
CA ALA A 280 18.42 12.91 -7.19
C ALA A 280 17.41 13.91 -7.80
N GLY A 281 16.25 14.08 -7.16
CA GLY A 281 15.28 15.12 -7.51
C GLY A 281 15.82 16.53 -7.34
N MET A 282 16.42 16.85 -6.19
CA MET A 282 17.07 18.14 -5.94
C MET A 282 18.18 18.43 -6.95
N VAL A 283 19.08 17.47 -7.17
CA VAL A 283 20.18 17.60 -8.14
C VAL A 283 19.63 17.83 -9.54
N SER A 284 18.56 17.13 -9.92
CA SER A 284 17.90 17.33 -11.20
C SER A 284 17.32 18.74 -11.33
N TYR A 285 16.63 19.24 -10.30
CA TYR A 285 16.07 20.59 -10.32
C TYR A 285 17.15 21.67 -10.50
N LEU A 286 18.34 21.46 -9.93
CA LEU A 286 19.45 22.41 -10.08
C LEU A 286 20.07 22.39 -11.48
N ALA A 287 20.14 21.23 -12.12
CA ALA A 287 20.74 21.07 -13.45
C ALA A 287 19.73 21.30 -14.59
N TYR A 288 18.46 20.97 -14.34
CA TYR A 288 17.34 20.99 -15.28
C TYR A 288 16.09 21.59 -14.60
N PRO A 289 16.05 22.91 -14.35
CA PRO A 289 14.95 23.55 -13.59
C PRO A 289 13.55 23.33 -14.17
N ASP A 290 13.46 23.25 -15.51
CA ASP A 290 12.20 23.02 -16.24
C ASP A 290 11.95 21.53 -16.56
N GLY A 291 12.81 20.65 -16.06
CA GLY A 291 12.77 19.21 -16.35
C GLY A 291 11.81 18.45 -15.43
N ALA A 292 11.42 17.24 -15.85
CA ALA A 292 10.62 16.29 -15.06
C ALA A 292 11.45 15.60 -13.94
N LEU A 293 12.17 16.40 -13.13
CA LEU A 293 12.98 15.97 -11.99
C LEU A 293 13.84 14.74 -12.32
N PHE A 294 13.73 13.66 -11.55
CA PHE A 294 14.52 12.44 -11.72
C PHE A 294 14.57 11.94 -13.19
N PHE A 295 13.48 12.09 -13.94
CA PHE A 295 13.42 11.65 -15.34
C PHE A 295 14.15 12.58 -16.31
N ALA A 296 14.34 13.87 -15.98
CA ALA A 296 15.07 14.81 -16.84
C ALA A 296 16.52 14.35 -17.04
N ILE A 297 17.21 13.99 -15.95
CA ILE A 297 18.57 13.46 -16.02
C ILE A 297 18.60 12.15 -16.83
N LEU A 298 17.64 11.23 -16.61
CA LEU A 298 17.56 9.97 -17.34
C LEU A 298 17.37 10.17 -18.85
N ILE A 299 16.59 11.18 -19.23
CA ILE A 299 16.37 11.54 -20.63
C ILE A 299 17.69 12.04 -21.25
N ASP A 300 18.43 12.87 -20.52
CA ASP A 300 19.70 13.45 -20.95
C ASP A 300 20.84 12.41 -21.07
N MET A 301 20.92 11.46 -20.13
CA MET A 301 21.91 10.37 -20.14
C MET A 301 21.77 9.44 -21.37
N GLY A 302 20.64 9.47 -22.07
CA GLY A 302 20.43 8.79 -23.34
C GLY A 302 19.57 7.52 -23.28
N ARG A 303 19.41 6.87 -24.44
CA ARG A 303 18.38 5.82 -24.65
C ARG A 303 18.60 4.55 -23.82
N GLY A 304 19.83 4.16 -23.52
CA GLY A 304 20.11 2.97 -22.70
C GLY A 304 19.54 3.07 -21.29
N TRP A 305 19.66 4.25 -20.67
CA TRP A 305 19.11 4.55 -19.35
C TRP A 305 17.60 4.64 -19.35
N GLN A 306 17.01 5.15 -20.44
CA GLN A 306 15.55 5.13 -20.65
C GLN A 306 15.00 3.70 -20.70
N VAL A 307 15.72 2.75 -21.32
CA VAL A 307 15.31 1.33 -21.31
C VAL A 307 15.41 0.75 -19.89
N LEU A 308 16.50 1.04 -19.18
CA LEU A 308 16.71 0.54 -17.82
C LEU A 308 15.61 1.03 -16.86
N ILE A 309 15.18 2.30 -16.96
CA ILE A 309 14.11 2.79 -16.09
C ILE A 309 12.74 2.16 -16.43
N VAL A 310 12.48 1.84 -17.70
CA VAL A 310 11.27 1.09 -18.09
C VAL A 310 11.27 -0.31 -17.44
N VAL A 311 12.42 -0.97 -17.35
CA VAL A 311 12.56 -2.25 -16.61
C VAL A 311 12.28 -2.06 -15.13
N VAL A 312 12.86 -1.04 -14.50
CA VAL A 312 12.64 -0.73 -13.07
C VAL A 312 11.16 -0.50 -12.78
N ILE A 313 10.46 0.25 -13.64
CA ILE A 313 9.04 0.55 -13.45
C ILE A 313 8.16 -0.66 -13.66
N ALA A 314 8.47 -1.50 -14.66
CA ALA A 314 7.80 -2.78 -14.82
C ALA A 314 7.90 -3.63 -13.54
N MET A 315 9.09 -3.67 -12.90
CA MET A 315 9.32 -4.43 -11.67
C MET A 315 8.61 -3.83 -10.45
N LEU A 316 8.74 -2.51 -10.24
CA LEU A 316 8.07 -1.78 -9.15
C LEU A 316 6.55 -1.92 -9.23
N SER A 317 5.99 -1.64 -10.42
CA SER A 317 4.55 -1.60 -10.58
C SER A 317 3.92 -2.98 -10.49
N SER A 318 4.56 -4.03 -11.04
CA SER A 318 4.06 -5.39 -10.88
C SER A 318 4.13 -5.89 -9.44
N GLY A 319 5.17 -5.56 -8.68
CA GLY A 319 5.28 -5.94 -7.25
C GLY A 319 4.21 -5.27 -6.38
N VAL A 320 4.02 -3.96 -6.48
CA VAL A 320 2.99 -3.27 -5.69
C VAL A 320 1.58 -3.66 -6.14
N SER A 321 1.34 -3.76 -7.45
CA SER A 321 0.06 -4.20 -7.98
C SER A 321 -0.28 -5.61 -7.51
N ASP A 322 0.71 -6.51 -7.41
CA ASP A 322 0.49 -7.87 -6.92
C ASP A 322 0.01 -7.87 -5.45
N SER A 323 0.61 -6.99 -4.66
CA SER A 323 0.40 -6.90 -3.22
C SER A 323 -0.95 -6.27 -2.91
N ILE A 324 -1.32 -5.25 -3.69
CA ILE A 324 -2.64 -4.62 -3.63
C ILE A 324 -3.73 -5.62 -4.03
N GLN A 325 -3.56 -6.34 -5.14
CA GLN A 325 -4.57 -7.29 -5.62
C GLN A 325 -4.75 -8.47 -4.65
N MET A 326 -3.66 -8.99 -4.09
CA MET A 326 -3.70 -10.00 -3.02
C MET A 326 -4.39 -9.48 -1.76
N GLY A 327 -4.12 -8.23 -1.38
CA GLY A 327 -4.74 -7.58 -0.23
C GLY A 327 -6.25 -7.38 -0.41
N LEU A 328 -6.67 -6.86 -1.56
CA LEU A 328 -8.08 -6.72 -1.94
C LEU A 328 -8.81 -8.08 -1.93
N ALA A 329 -8.17 -9.12 -2.49
CA ALA A 329 -8.73 -10.47 -2.46
C ALA A 329 -8.90 -10.99 -1.02
N ALA A 330 -7.92 -10.76 -0.14
CA ALA A 330 -7.99 -11.14 1.25
C ALA A 330 -9.12 -10.41 1.99
N GLU A 331 -9.23 -9.08 1.86
CA GLU A 331 -10.30 -8.28 2.49
C GLU A 331 -11.70 -8.74 2.07
N LEU A 332 -11.89 -9.05 0.78
CA LEU A 332 -13.15 -9.57 0.29
C LEU A 332 -13.47 -10.96 0.85
N THR A 333 -12.47 -11.85 0.92
CA THR A 333 -12.68 -13.17 1.55
C THR A 333 -12.99 -13.10 3.03
N THR A 334 -12.43 -12.11 3.73
CA THR A 334 -12.72 -11.81 5.14
C THR A 334 -14.15 -11.29 5.33
N CYS A 335 -14.59 -10.35 4.50
CA CYS A 335 -15.95 -9.80 4.59
C CYS A 335 -17.02 -10.82 4.16
N PHE A 336 -16.68 -11.77 3.29
CA PHE A 336 -17.58 -12.77 2.73
C PHE A 336 -17.02 -14.20 2.89
N PRO A 337 -17.10 -14.81 4.09
CA PRO A 337 -16.43 -16.08 4.41
C PRO A 337 -16.98 -17.33 3.67
N LYS A 338 -18.08 -17.22 2.93
CA LYS A 338 -18.65 -18.32 2.13
C LYS A 338 -17.98 -18.50 0.75
N LEU A 339 -16.92 -17.76 0.45
CA LEU A 339 -16.25 -17.80 -0.85
C LEU A 339 -15.34 -19.04 -0.99
N SER A 340 -15.50 -19.79 -2.09
CA SER A 340 -14.64 -20.94 -2.40
C SER A 340 -13.29 -20.52 -3.00
N LEU A 341 -12.31 -21.44 -3.08
CA LEU A 341 -11.00 -21.20 -3.72
C LEU A 341 -11.12 -20.68 -5.15
N MET A 342 -12.10 -21.19 -5.90
CA MET A 342 -12.39 -20.70 -7.24
C MET A 342 -12.84 -19.24 -7.21
N HIS A 343 -13.63 -18.83 -6.21
CA HIS A 343 -14.02 -17.44 -6.02
C HIS A 343 -12.80 -16.56 -5.69
N ALA A 344 -11.93 -16.99 -4.76
CA ALA A 344 -10.71 -16.24 -4.41
C ALA A 344 -9.75 -16.08 -5.61
N ARG A 345 -9.61 -17.12 -6.44
CA ARG A 345 -8.83 -17.07 -7.68
C ARG A 345 -9.43 -16.16 -8.75
N ILE A 346 -10.75 -16.19 -8.93
CA ILE A 346 -11.44 -15.33 -9.90
C ILE A 346 -11.47 -13.88 -9.42
N ILE A 347 -11.61 -13.65 -8.12
CA ILE A 347 -11.45 -12.33 -7.47
C ILE A 347 -10.08 -11.76 -7.85
N CYS A 348 -9.01 -12.54 -7.71
CA CYS A 348 -7.67 -12.11 -8.13
C CYS A 348 -7.42 -12.11 -9.65
N GLY A 349 -8.33 -12.64 -10.46
CA GLY A 349 -8.16 -12.74 -11.90
C GLY A 349 -9.11 -11.81 -12.61
N GLU A 350 -8.64 -10.64 -13.05
CA GLU A 350 -9.40 -9.61 -13.79
C GLU A 350 -10.24 -10.09 -14.98
N TYR A 351 -10.04 -11.32 -15.48
CA TYR A 351 -10.79 -11.86 -16.62
C TYR A 351 -11.44 -13.19 -16.29
N SER A 352 -12.59 -13.10 -15.60
CA SER A 352 -13.57 -14.18 -15.52
C SER A 352 -13.92 -14.77 -16.91
N ILE A 353 -13.76 -14.00 -18.00
CA ILE A 353 -14.07 -14.40 -19.39
C ILE A 353 -13.05 -15.38 -20.00
N LEU A 354 -11.75 -15.30 -19.68
CA LEU A 354 -10.76 -16.26 -20.18
C LEU A 354 -10.85 -17.59 -19.40
N LEU A 355 -11.13 -17.51 -18.09
CA LEU A 355 -11.53 -18.66 -17.27
C LEU A 355 -12.88 -19.24 -17.71
N PHE A 356 -13.81 -18.43 -18.24
CA PHE A 356 -15.08 -18.87 -18.82
C PHE A 356 -14.87 -19.79 -20.04
N ILE A 357 -13.83 -19.53 -20.84
CA ILE A 357 -13.46 -20.39 -21.99
C ILE A 357 -12.84 -21.72 -21.51
N PHE A 358 -12.06 -21.71 -20.43
CA PHE A 358 -11.34 -22.90 -19.95
C PHE A 358 -12.15 -23.79 -18.98
N PHE A 359 -13.04 -23.22 -18.16
CA PHE A 359 -13.77 -23.94 -17.10
C PHE A 359 -15.30 -23.82 -17.28
N ARG A 360 -15.83 -24.56 -18.27
CA ARG A 360 -17.19 -24.39 -18.81
C ARG A 360 -18.35 -24.95 -17.94
N LYS A 361 -18.14 -25.54 -16.76
CA LYS A 361 -19.16 -26.47 -16.19
C LYS A 361 -19.70 -26.27 -14.77
N THR A 362 -19.32 -25.24 -14.00
CA THR A 362 -19.78 -25.16 -12.59
C THR A 362 -19.92 -23.72 -12.09
N LEU A 363 -20.85 -22.93 -12.63
CA LEU A 363 -20.85 -21.49 -12.32
C LEU A 363 -22.22 -20.79 -12.41
N THR A 364 -23.19 -21.18 -11.57
CA THR A 364 -24.52 -20.49 -11.51
C THR A 364 -24.66 -19.57 -10.27
N LEU A 365 -23.69 -19.55 -9.36
CA LEU A 365 -23.72 -18.72 -8.13
C LEU A 365 -22.51 -17.78 -7.96
N THR A 366 -21.61 -17.72 -8.95
CA THR A 366 -20.24 -17.14 -8.83
C THR A 366 -20.09 -15.77 -9.51
N LEU A 367 -21.19 -15.16 -9.97
CA LEU A 367 -21.16 -13.86 -10.64
C LEU A 367 -20.90 -12.65 -9.71
N PRO A 368 -21.42 -12.54 -8.47
CA PRO A 368 -21.40 -11.24 -7.79
C PRO A 368 -20.00 -10.81 -7.30
N CYS A 369 -19.15 -11.71 -6.81
CA CYS A 369 -17.86 -11.34 -6.18
C CYS A 369 -16.71 -11.19 -7.18
N SER A 370 -16.73 -11.97 -8.26
CA SER A 370 -15.81 -11.84 -9.41
C SER A 370 -16.00 -10.51 -10.15
N CYS A 371 -17.24 -10.01 -10.19
CA CYS A 371 -17.54 -8.68 -10.70
C CYS A 371 -16.95 -7.57 -9.84
N VAL A 372 -16.71 -7.77 -8.52
CA VAL A 372 -16.23 -6.69 -7.63
C VAL A 372 -14.81 -6.26 -7.98
N LEU A 373 -13.87 -7.16 -8.31
CA LEU A 373 -12.53 -6.71 -8.74
C LEU A 373 -12.48 -6.20 -10.16
N VAL A 374 -13.30 -6.71 -11.07
CA VAL A 374 -13.46 -6.07 -12.39
C VAL A 374 -14.05 -4.65 -12.23
N LEU A 375 -14.99 -4.48 -11.30
CA LEU A 375 -15.57 -3.19 -10.92
C LEU A 375 -14.63 -2.29 -10.11
N LEU A 376 -13.54 -2.81 -9.51
CA LEU A 376 -12.51 -2.00 -8.85
C LEU A 376 -11.35 -1.67 -9.81
N ASN A 377 -10.92 -2.61 -10.64
CA ASN A 377 -9.81 -2.38 -11.56
C ASN A 377 -10.20 -1.50 -12.74
N ALA A 378 -11.38 -1.67 -13.34
CA ALA A 378 -11.75 -0.86 -14.50
C ALA A 378 -11.83 0.65 -14.17
N PRO A 379 -12.42 1.08 -13.03
CA PRO A 379 -12.33 2.48 -12.61
C PRO A 379 -10.91 2.90 -12.24
N ALA A 380 -10.11 2.04 -11.61
CA ALA A 380 -8.71 2.37 -11.31
C ALA A 380 -7.89 2.60 -12.60
N ILE A 381 -8.12 1.80 -13.65
CA ILE A 381 -7.52 2.00 -14.98
C ILE A 381 -8.02 3.30 -15.61
N ALA A 382 -9.31 3.61 -15.49
CA ALA A 382 -9.87 4.85 -16.02
C ALA A 382 -9.30 6.11 -15.34
N ILE A 383 -9.18 6.08 -14.00
CA ILE A 383 -8.53 7.14 -13.21
C ILE A 383 -7.04 7.21 -13.55
N GLY A 384 -6.37 6.05 -13.64
CA GLY A 384 -4.98 5.90 -14.07
C GLY A 384 -4.70 6.60 -15.39
N TYR A 385 -5.57 6.37 -16.37
CA TYR A 385 -5.49 6.95 -17.70
C TYR A 385 -5.68 8.48 -17.71
N GLN A 386 -6.43 9.03 -16.74
CA GLN A 386 -6.64 10.49 -16.62
C GLN A 386 -5.42 11.22 -16.03
N GLN A 387 -4.43 10.48 -15.50
CA GLN A 387 -3.15 11.01 -15.02
C GLN A 387 -3.27 12.10 -13.93
N TYR A 388 -4.24 11.94 -13.01
CA TYR A 388 -4.36 12.83 -11.86
C TYR A 388 -3.10 12.89 -11.00
N ASP A 389 -2.96 13.96 -10.22
CA ASP A 389 -1.82 14.10 -9.31
C ASP A 389 -1.80 12.97 -8.26
N ILE A 390 -0.68 12.24 -8.23
CA ILE A 390 -0.50 11.03 -7.42
C ILE A 390 -0.54 11.38 -5.92
N LEU A 391 0.10 12.48 -5.52
CA LEU A 391 0.15 12.90 -4.12
C LEU A 391 -1.23 13.27 -3.59
N THR A 392 -2.01 14.01 -4.39
CA THR A 392 -3.38 14.38 -4.05
C THR A 392 -4.27 13.15 -3.85
N LEU A 393 -4.17 12.15 -4.73
CA LEU A 393 -4.92 10.90 -4.58
C LEU A 393 -4.60 10.20 -3.24
N TYR A 394 -3.32 10.06 -2.90
CA TYR A 394 -2.91 9.45 -1.62
C TYR A 394 -3.42 10.21 -0.41
N LEU A 395 -3.32 11.55 -0.41
CA LEU A 395 -3.72 12.37 0.74
C LEU A 395 -5.18 12.16 1.15
N ILE A 396 -6.09 12.03 0.17
CA ILE A 396 -7.51 11.79 0.41
C ILE A 396 -7.70 10.47 1.16
N ALA A 397 -7.04 9.41 0.70
CA ALA A 397 -7.16 8.10 1.32
C ALA A 397 -6.45 8.03 2.68
N ASP A 398 -5.28 8.66 2.80
CA ASP A 398 -4.50 8.73 4.04
C ASP A 398 -5.24 9.48 5.15
N LEU A 399 -6.00 10.51 4.80
CA LEU A 399 -6.83 11.25 5.76
C LEU A 399 -7.92 10.37 6.37
N LEU A 400 -8.61 9.57 5.55
CA LEU A 400 -9.60 8.60 6.03
C LEU A 400 -8.94 7.49 6.87
N CYS A 401 -7.76 7.00 6.48
CA CYS A 401 -6.99 6.04 7.27
C CYS A 401 -6.63 6.64 8.65
N THR A 402 -6.20 7.90 8.67
CA THR A 402 -5.85 8.62 9.91
C THR A 402 -7.05 8.72 10.86
N ALA A 403 -8.26 8.95 10.33
CA ALA A 403 -9.48 9.00 11.14
C ALA A 403 -9.84 7.66 11.79
N ALA A 404 -9.45 6.54 11.17
CA ALA A 404 -9.84 5.19 11.59
C ALA A 404 -8.73 4.42 12.34
N VAL A 405 -7.46 4.83 12.20
CA VAL A 405 -6.31 4.09 12.73
C VAL A 405 -6.33 3.94 14.25
N GLY A 406 -6.69 5.01 14.98
CA GLY A 406 -6.74 5.01 16.44
C GLY A 406 -7.76 4.00 17.00
N PRO A 407 -9.05 4.10 16.64
CA PRO A 407 -10.07 3.14 17.03
C PRO A 407 -9.73 1.69 16.65
N MET A 408 -9.11 1.49 15.47
CA MET A 408 -8.64 0.18 15.02
C MET A 408 -7.55 -0.39 15.94
N LEU A 409 -6.49 0.37 16.23
CA LEU A 409 -5.37 -0.08 17.07
C LEU A 409 -5.77 -0.26 18.54
N LEU A 410 -6.74 0.52 19.03
CA LEU A 410 -7.32 0.33 20.36
C LEU A 410 -8.04 -1.01 20.51
N GLY A 411 -8.27 -1.77 19.43
CA GLY A 411 -8.67 -3.17 19.50
C GLY A 411 -7.68 -4.07 20.26
N THR A 412 -6.42 -3.65 20.38
CA THR A 412 -5.41 -4.32 21.21
C THR A 412 -5.57 -4.05 22.71
N TRP A 413 -6.33 -3.02 23.08
CA TRP A 413 -6.54 -2.63 24.47
C TRP A 413 -7.75 -3.37 25.07
N LYS A 414 -7.52 -4.14 26.13
CA LYS A 414 -8.52 -5.02 26.76
C LYS A 414 -9.81 -4.30 27.22
N ARG A 415 -9.74 -2.99 27.51
CA ARG A 415 -10.91 -2.20 27.95
C ARG A 415 -11.66 -1.52 26.80
N ALA A 416 -11.16 -1.56 25.58
CA ALA A 416 -11.87 -0.99 24.43
C ALA A 416 -13.16 -1.77 24.18
N THR A 417 -14.27 -1.04 24.10
CA THR A 417 -15.62 -1.55 23.83
C THR A 417 -16.01 -1.29 22.38
N ARG A 418 -16.94 -2.09 21.85
CA ARG A 418 -17.50 -1.89 20.50
C ARG A 418 -18.11 -0.50 20.32
N THR A 419 -18.83 -0.01 21.34
CA THR A 419 -19.46 1.32 21.33
C THR A 419 -18.42 2.43 21.30
N GLY A 420 -17.32 2.28 22.06
CA GLY A 420 -16.22 3.25 22.03
C GLY A 420 -15.49 3.26 20.68
N ALA A 421 -15.24 2.11 20.07
CA ALA A 421 -14.62 2.04 18.76
C ALA A 421 -15.48 2.75 17.69
N LEU A 422 -16.79 2.47 17.65
CA LEU A 422 -17.71 3.11 16.71
C LEU A 422 -17.82 4.63 16.96
N ALA A 423 -17.89 5.05 18.22
CA ALA A 423 -17.95 6.48 18.57
C ALA A 423 -16.66 7.21 18.15
N GLY A 424 -15.49 6.61 18.36
CA GLY A 424 -14.22 7.18 17.91
C GLY A 424 -14.11 7.27 16.39
N SER A 425 -14.54 6.23 15.66
CA SER A 425 -14.60 6.25 14.19
C SER A 425 -15.51 7.36 13.66
N ALA A 426 -16.70 7.53 14.27
CA ALA A 426 -17.60 8.63 13.93
C ALA A 426 -16.99 9.99 14.27
N ALA A 427 -16.32 10.11 15.42
CA ALA A 427 -15.60 11.33 15.81
C ALA A 427 -14.47 11.68 14.84
N GLY A 428 -13.79 10.71 14.25
CA GLY A 428 -12.77 10.95 13.22
C GLY A 428 -13.32 11.60 11.97
N LEU A 429 -14.41 11.06 11.43
CA LEU A 429 -15.09 11.66 10.27
C LEU A 429 -15.64 13.06 10.59
N LEU A 430 -16.22 13.24 11.78
CA LEU A 430 -16.68 14.55 12.25
C LEU A 430 -15.53 15.54 12.43
N THR A 431 -14.36 15.08 12.87
CA THR A 431 -13.17 15.93 13.05
C THR A 431 -12.71 16.51 11.72
N ILE A 432 -12.65 15.69 10.66
CA ILE A 432 -12.31 16.15 9.30
C ILE A 432 -13.31 17.22 8.86
N PHE A 433 -14.61 16.95 9.04
CA PHE A 433 -15.67 17.89 8.68
C PHE A 433 -15.56 19.23 9.43
N ILE A 434 -15.36 19.20 10.75
CA ILE A 434 -15.25 20.40 11.58
C ILE A 434 -14.01 21.21 11.19
N CYS A 435 -12.86 20.55 10.96
CA CYS A 435 -11.65 21.23 10.49
C CYS A 435 -11.90 21.96 9.17
N GLY A 436 -12.65 21.34 8.24
CA GLY A 436 -13.04 21.96 6.98
C GLY A 436 -13.96 23.17 7.12
N VAL A 437 -14.93 23.10 8.03
CA VAL A 437 -15.82 24.25 8.32
C VAL A 437 -15.02 25.41 8.92
N ILE A 438 -14.06 25.12 9.80
CA ILE A 438 -13.20 26.15 10.40
C ILE A 438 -12.27 26.77 9.34
N ALA A 439 -11.61 25.95 8.53
CA ALA A 439 -10.66 26.41 7.51
C ALA A 439 -11.33 27.26 6.42
N GLN A 440 -12.52 26.86 5.94
CA GLN A 440 -13.22 27.57 4.85
C GLN A 440 -14.29 28.56 5.32
N GLY A 441 -14.59 28.62 6.63
CA GLY A 441 -15.59 29.51 7.21
C GLY A 441 -17.03 29.25 6.75
N LYS A 442 -17.33 28.09 6.13
CA LYS A 442 -18.64 27.74 5.59
C LYS A 442 -18.95 26.27 5.85
N PHE A 443 -20.23 25.94 6.07
CA PHE A 443 -20.69 24.56 6.28
C PHE A 443 -20.30 23.61 5.13
N VAL A 444 -20.47 24.07 3.88
CA VAL A 444 -20.09 23.30 2.67
C VAL A 444 -18.59 22.99 2.66
N GLY A 445 -17.77 23.83 3.30
CA GLY A 445 -16.34 23.60 3.39
C GLY A 445 -15.96 22.35 4.17
N GLY A 446 -16.80 21.92 5.11
CA GLY A 446 -16.61 20.65 5.81
C GLY A 446 -16.63 19.43 4.88
N PHE A 447 -17.49 19.42 3.86
CA PHE A 447 -17.52 18.34 2.86
C PHE A 447 -16.35 18.43 1.88
N ASN A 448 -16.02 19.64 1.43
CA ASN A 448 -14.90 19.85 0.52
C ASN A 448 -13.56 19.42 1.14
N TRP A 449 -13.44 19.52 2.47
CA TRP A 449 -12.21 19.19 3.18
C TRP A 449 -11.86 17.70 3.19
N PHE A 450 -12.81 16.81 2.89
CA PHE A 450 -12.50 15.38 2.66
C PHE A 450 -11.60 15.16 1.44
N ILE A 451 -11.58 16.12 0.50
CA ILE A 451 -10.70 16.11 -0.68
C ILE A 451 -9.39 16.88 -0.39
N LEU A 452 -9.28 17.50 0.79
CA LEU A 452 -8.11 18.27 1.24
C LEU A 452 -7.61 19.29 0.20
N PRO A 453 -8.41 20.32 -0.15
CA PRO A 453 -8.17 21.19 -1.30
C PRO A 453 -6.90 22.05 -1.19
N GLU A 454 -6.39 22.26 0.02
CA GLU A 454 -5.13 22.98 0.25
C GLU A 454 -3.88 22.11 0.05
N GLY A 455 -4.03 20.80 -0.14
CA GLY A 455 -2.93 19.89 -0.42
C GLY A 455 -1.99 19.65 0.76
N LEU A 456 -0.77 19.18 0.47
CA LEU A 456 0.21 18.73 1.46
C LEU A 456 1.01 19.86 2.13
N TYR A 457 1.17 20.98 1.43
CA TYR A 457 2.09 22.06 1.79
C TYR A 457 1.39 23.20 2.57
N SER A 458 0.42 22.86 3.41
CA SER A 458 -0.37 23.84 4.16
C SER A 458 -0.48 23.52 5.66
N GLN A 459 -0.51 24.59 6.44
CA GLN A 459 -0.69 24.53 7.89
C GLN A 459 -2.03 23.88 8.28
N ASN A 460 -3.12 24.21 7.57
CA ASN A 460 -4.45 23.68 7.88
C ASN A 460 -4.51 22.16 7.65
N SER A 461 -3.85 21.66 6.62
CA SER A 461 -3.72 20.22 6.37
C SER A 461 -2.97 19.54 7.51
N MET A 462 -1.83 20.09 7.93
CA MET A 462 -1.08 19.57 9.09
C MET A 462 -1.95 19.51 10.35
N ILE A 463 -2.64 20.60 10.69
CA ILE A 463 -3.55 20.64 11.85
C ILE A 463 -4.63 19.57 11.73
N THR A 464 -5.22 19.42 10.55
CA THR A 464 -6.26 18.41 10.30
C THR A 464 -5.74 17.00 10.58
N PHE A 465 -4.56 16.63 10.07
CA PHE A 465 -3.96 15.31 10.32
C PHE A 465 -3.64 15.09 11.80
N ILE A 466 -3.09 16.09 12.50
CA ILE A 466 -2.81 15.99 13.95
C ILE A 466 -4.09 15.75 14.74
N VAL A 467 -5.11 16.58 14.53
CA VAL A 467 -6.34 16.52 15.30
C VAL A 467 -7.11 15.23 14.96
N THR A 468 -7.13 14.82 13.69
CA THR A 468 -7.75 13.57 13.23
C THR A 468 -7.02 12.33 13.75
N LEU A 469 -5.72 12.40 14.05
CA LEU A 469 -5.00 11.31 14.71
C LEU A 469 -5.35 11.21 16.20
N ILE A 470 -5.59 12.34 16.89
CA ILE A 470 -5.73 12.40 18.36
C ILE A 470 -7.18 12.23 18.81
N ILE A 471 -8.14 12.91 18.19
CA ILE A 471 -9.54 12.93 18.67
C ILE A 471 -10.17 11.52 18.64
N PRO A 472 -10.07 10.72 17.57
CA PRO A 472 -10.70 9.41 17.50
C PRO A 472 -10.28 8.45 18.62
N PRO A 473 -8.99 8.24 18.91
CA PRO A 473 -8.61 7.36 20.02
C PRO A 473 -9.02 7.94 21.38
N VAL A 474 -8.97 9.26 21.59
CA VAL A 474 -9.44 9.89 22.84
C VAL A 474 -10.92 9.62 23.07
N VAL A 475 -11.75 9.80 22.04
CA VAL A 475 -13.19 9.52 22.11
C VAL A 475 -13.43 8.03 22.33
N THR A 476 -12.70 7.15 21.64
CA THR A 476 -12.79 5.70 21.88
C THR A 476 -12.48 5.36 23.33
N VAL A 477 -11.39 5.88 23.89
CA VAL A 477 -11.04 5.64 25.29
C VAL A 477 -12.10 6.18 26.24
N ALA A 478 -12.54 7.44 26.07
CA ALA A 478 -13.53 8.06 26.93
C ALA A 478 -14.86 7.28 26.96
N VAL A 479 -15.40 6.95 25.77
CA VAL A 479 -16.65 6.20 25.65
C VAL A 479 -16.49 4.77 26.16
N SER A 480 -15.36 4.12 25.91
CA SER A 480 -15.08 2.78 26.46
C SER A 480 -14.96 2.75 27.98
N LEU A 481 -14.44 3.81 28.61
CA LEU A 481 -14.41 3.90 30.07
C LEU A 481 -15.79 4.20 30.68
N MET A 482 -16.65 4.92 29.95
CA MET A 482 -18.02 5.23 30.38
C MET A 482 -18.98 4.06 30.16
N THR A 483 -18.66 3.13 29.27
CA THR A 483 -19.50 1.97 28.96
C THR A 483 -18.98 0.73 29.69
N THR A 484 -19.72 0.25 30.70
CA THR A 484 -19.40 -1.03 31.34
C THR A 484 -19.58 -2.17 30.33
N PRO A 485 -18.63 -3.13 30.24
CA PRO A 485 -18.80 -4.30 29.39
C PRO A 485 -20.06 -5.05 29.81
N LYS A 486 -20.95 -5.36 28.87
CA LYS A 486 -22.13 -6.17 29.17
C LYS A 486 -21.66 -7.58 29.54
N SER A 487 -22.12 -8.14 30.66
CA SER A 487 -21.74 -9.47 31.17
C SER A 487 -21.94 -10.63 30.18
N SER A 488 -22.67 -10.43 29.09
CA SER A 488 -22.82 -11.39 27.98
C SER A 488 -21.64 -11.46 27.00
N GLU A 489 -20.67 -10.53 27.07
CA GLU A 489 -19.48 -10.54 26.19
C GLU A 489 -18.34 -11.40 26.75
N VAL A 490 -18.33 -11.69 28.06
CA VAL A 490 -17.31 -12.56 28.70
C VAL A 490 -17.66 -14.05 28.54
N ALA A 491 -18.94 -14.40 28.40
CA ALA A 491 -19.41 -15.79 28.39
C ALA A 491 -19.19 -16.55 27.06
N ARG A 492 -18.59 -15.93 26.04
CA ARG A 492 -18.23 -16.62 24.77
C ARG A 492 -16.78 -17.08 24.70
N ASP A 493 -15.91 -16.62 25.60
CA ASP A 493 -14.48 -16.96 25.57
C ASP A 493 -14.24 -18.44 25.95
N ASP A 494 -15.00 -18.97 26.91
CA ASP A 494 -14.79 -20.34 27.39
C ASP A 494 -15.52 -21.42 26.58
N SER A 495 -16.69 -21.11 25.98
CA SER A 495 -17.46 -22.11 25.22
C SER A 495 -16.90 -22.38 23.83
N TYR A 496 -16.31 -21.37 23.18
CA TYR A 496 -15.72 -21.53 21.84
C TYR A 496 -14.40 -22.29 21.86
N LEU A 497 -13.58 -22.11 22.90
CA LEU A 497 -12.33 -22.87 23.09
C LEU A 497 -12.59 -24.33 23.47
N LEU A 498 -13.70 -24.63 24.14
CA LEU A 498 -14.11 -26.01 24.44
C LEU A 498 -14.72 -26.74 23.24
N GLU A 499 -15.40 -26.05 22.33
CA GLU A 499 -15.95 -26.67 21.10
C GLU A 499 -14.90 -26.93 20.00
N HIS A 500 -13.73 -26.26 20.06
CA HIS A 500 -12.70 -26.34 19.03
C HIS A 500 -11.28 -26.70 19.52
N SER A 501 -11.15 -27.20 20.75
CA SER A 501 -9.89 -27.79 21.23
C SER A 501 -9.64 -29.16 20.53
N PRO A 502 -8.46 -29.41 19.94
CA PRO A 502 -8.12 -30.69 19.31
C PRO A 502 -7.90 -31.84 20.32
N VAL A 503 -8.22 -31.63 21.60
CA VAL A 503 -8.14 -32.65 22.64
C VAL A 503 -9.56 -33.05 23.05
N GLN A 504 -10.23 -33.81 22.18
CA GLN A 504 -11.29 -34.70 22.65
C GLN A 504 -10.64 -35.88 23.37
N GLU A 505 -11.00 -35.99 24.65
CA GLU A 505 -10.60 -37.04 25.58
C GLU A 505 -10.71 -38.44 24.95
N VAL A 506 -9.57 -39.09 24.77
CA VAL A 506 -9.49 -40.56 24.81
C VAL A 506 -9.63 -40.95 26.28
N THR A 507 -10.87 -41.09 26.78
CA THR A 507 -11.11 -41.84 28.02
C THR A 507 -12.51 -42.46 28.08
N LYS A 508 -12.52 -43.78 27.82
CA LYS A 508 -13.33 -44.86 28.43
C LYS A 508 -14.84 -44.94 28.12
N ALA A 509 -15.20 -45.97 27.36
CA ALA A 509 -15.69 -47.24 27.94
C ALA A 509 -15.21 -48.41 27.08
#